data_AF-A0A0N9HSV0-F1
#
_entry.id   AF-A0A0N9HSV0-F1
#
_cell.length_a   1.000
_cell.length_b   1.000
_cell.length_c   1.000
_cell.angle_alpha   90.00
_cell.angle_beta   90.00
_cell.angle_gamma   90.00
#
_symmetry.space_group_name_H-M   'P 1'
#
loop_
_entity.id
_entity.type
_entity.pdbx_description
1 polymer ?
#
loop_
_entity_poly.entity_id
_entity_poly.type
_entity_poly.pdbx_seq_one_letter_code
_entity_poly.pdbx_strand_id
1 'polypeptide(L)'
;MLEVGGTKTVAKACGENFHYIAGNGVRIRKTPGGVALGAAWYWERVNLGARNGSWQYVTFYQRTSGIRAGWVAAQYVEFHQPTCP
;
A
#
# COMPACT_ATOMS: atom_id res chain seq x y z
N MET A 1 32.03 -26.91 -3.22
CA MET A 1 31.23 -25.91 -2.48
C MET A 1 30.00 -25.65 -3.34
N LEU A 2 28.85 -26.23 -2.99
CA LEU A 2 27.60 -26.00 -3.73
C LEU A 2 27.07 -24.63 -3.32
N GLU A 3 27.13 -23.65 -4.21
CA GLU A 3 26.32 -22.45 -4.08
C GLU A 3 24.89 -22.83 -4.49
N VAL A 4 24.06 -23.17 -3.51
CA VAL A 4 22.61 -23.27 -3.70
C VAL A 4 22.09 -21.84 -3.81
N GLY A 5 22.22 -21.26 -5.00
CA GLY A 5 21.49 -20.07 -5.40
C GLY A 5 20.02 -20.44 -5.44
N GLY A 6 19.31 -20.20 -4.33
CA GLY A 6 17.88 -20.42 -4.23
C GLY A 6 17.17 -19.61 -5.31
N THR A 7 16.85 -20.24 -6.43
CA THR A 7 15.87 -19.72 -7.37
C THR A 7 14.56 -19.68 -6.62
N LYS A 8 14.20 -18.49 -6.09
CA LYS A 8 12.81 -18.23 -5.69
C LYS A 8 11.99 -18.55 -6.92
N THR A 9 11.25 -19.65 -6.89
CA THR A 9 10.29 -20.01 -7.92
C THR A 9 9.32 -18.84 -8.00
N VAL A 10 9.51 -17.95 -8.96
CA VAL A 10 8.60 -16.80 -9.13
C VAL A 10 7.34 -17.39 -9.72
N ALA A 11 6.37 -17.69 -8.85
CA ALA A 11 5.07 -18.18 -9.27
C ALA A 11 4.50 -17.25 -10.35
N LYS A 12 3.86 -17.85 -11.36
CA LYS A 12 3.43 -17.14 -12.57
C LYS A 12 2.53 -15.96 -12.19
N ALA A 13 2.87 -14.76 -12.63
CA ALA A 13 2.07 -13.57 -12.37
C ALA A 13 0.70 -13.72 -13.03
N CYS A 14 -0.37 -13.48 -12.26
CA CYS A 14 -1.75 -13.70 -12.68
C CYS A 14 -2.65 -12.46 -12.58
N GLY A 15 -2.03 -11.31 -12.34
CA GLY A 15 -2.70 -10.03 -12.35
C GLY A 15 -1.69 -8.89 -12.30
N GLU A 16 -2.20 -7.67 -12.39
CA GLU A 16 -1.39 -6.47 -12.20
C GLU A 16 -0.91 -6.39 -10.76
N ASN A 17 0.34 -5.95 -10.60
CA ASN A 17 0.90 -5.62 -9.30
C ASN A 17 0.27 -4.33 -8.77
N PHE A 18 -0.14 -4.30 -7.51
CA PHE A 18 -0.69 -3.07 -6.93
C PHE A 18 -0.28 -2.89 -5.48
N HIS A 19 -0.37 -1.64 -5.02
CA HIS A 19 -0.22 -1.32 -3.61
C HIS A 19 -1.59 -1.23 -2.96
N TYR A 20 -1.66 -1.64 -1.70
CA TYR A 20 -2.90 -1.64 -0.94
C TYR A 20 -2.65 -1.27 0.52
N ILE A 21 -3.72 -0.88 1.19
CA ILE A 21 -3.71 -0.63 2.62
C ILE A 21 -3.82 -1.96 3.39
N ALA A 22 -2.81 -2.25 4.21
CA ALA A 22 -2.67 -3.46 5.02
C ALA A 22 -3.15 -3.25 6.47
N GLY A 23 -4.23 -2.48 6.66
CA GLY A 23 -4.78 -2.23 7.99
C GLY A 23 -6.22 -1.73 7.93
N ASN A 24 -6.97 -1.94 9.01
CA ASN A 24 -8.34 -1.44 9.16
C ASN A 24 -8.35 -0.12 9.90
N GLY A 25 -9.03 0.90 9.34
CA GLY A 25 -9.16 2.21 9.98
C GLY A 25 -7.86 3.02 9.98
N VAL A 26 -7.00 2.84 8.96
CA VAL A 26 -5.73 3.56 8.84
C VAL A 26 -6.00 5.04 8.61
N ARG A 27 -5.57 5.90 9.53
CA ARG A 27 -5.87 7.34 9.47
C ARG A 27 -5.17 7.99 8.27
N ILE A 28 -5.99 8.56 7.38
CA ILE A 28 -5.54 9.41 6.28
C ILE A 28 -5.41 10.83 6.81
N ARG A 29 -4.27 11.47 6.60
CA ARG A 29 -3.96 12.80 7.15
C ARG A 29 -3.61 13.80 6.05
N LYS A 30 -3.86 15.09 6.31
CA LYS A 30 -3.52 16.17 5.36
C LYS A 30 -2.02 16.38 5.23
N THR A 31 -1.29 16.23 6.33
CA THR A 31 0.17 16.30 6.42
C THR A 31 0.69 15.11 7.24
N PRO A 32 1.98 14.76 7.12
CA PRO A 32 2.63 13.78 7.98
C PRO A 32 2.39 14.09 9.47
N GLY A 33 1.75 13.18 10.21
CA GLY A 33 1.44 13.35 11.63
C GLY A 33 0.33 14.37 11.97
N GLY A 34 -0.19 15.10 10.99
CA GLY A 34 -1.17 16.17 11.19
C GLY A 34 -2.61 15.68 11.37
N VAL A 35 -3.59 16.56 11.16
CA VAL A 35 -5.01 16.24 11.35
C VAL A 35 -5.46 15.10 10.42
N ALA A 36 -6.23 14.16 10.97
CA ALA A 36 -6.85 13.09 10.21
C ALA A 36 -8.06 13.64 9.42
N LEU A 37 -8.05 13.38 8.11
CA LEU A 37 -9.15 13.69 7.19
C LEU A 37 -10.19 12.58 7.17
N GLY A 38 -9.77 11.35 7.45
CA GLY A 38 -10.61 10.17 7.49
C GLY A 38 -9.78 8.91 7.69
N ALA A 39 -10.30 7.79 7.21
CA ALA A 39 -9.67 6.49 7.36
C ALA A 39 -9.70 5.69 6.06
N ALA A 40 -8.69 4.86 5.88
CA ALA A 40 -8.59 3.86 4.83
C ALA A 40 -8.77 2.46 5.41
N TRP A 41 -9.20 1.53 4.57
CA TRP A 41 -9.57 0.17 4.97
C TRP A 41 -8.69 -0.87 4.33
N TYR A 42 -8.67 -2.06 4.93
CA TYR A 42 -7.89 -3.17 4.42
C TYR A 42 -8.29 -3.47 2.97
N TRP A 43 -7.28 -3.79 2.15
CA TRP A 43 -7.44 -4.05 0.72
C TRP A 43 -7.83 -2.85 -0.16
N GLU A 44 -7.93 -1.64 0.39
CA GLU A 44 -8.08 -0.45 -0.46
C GLU A 44 -6.84 -0.24 -1.31
N ARG A 45 -7.03 -0.26 -2.63
CA ARG A 45 -5.97 -0.05 -3.61
C ARG A 45 -5.56 1.42 -3.63
N VAL A 46 -4.26 1.64 -3.64
CA VAL A 46 -3.66 2.96 -3.62
C VAL A 46 -2.55 3.10 -4.65
N ASN A 47 -2.39 4.31 -5.17
CA ASN A 47 -1.17 4.74 -5.85
C ASN A 47 -0.25 5.42 -4.86
N LEU A 48 1.05 5.14 -4.96
CA LEU A 48 2.05 5.78 -4.13
C LEU A 48 2.48 7.12 -4.71
N GLY A 49 2.59 8.12 -3.85
CA GLY A 49 3.25 9.39 -4.15
C GLY A 49 4.52 9.57 -3.30
N ALA A 50 4.75 10.81 -2.87
CA ALA A 50 5.92 11.18 -2.09
C ALA A 50 6.06 10.41 -0.77
N ARG A 51 7.31 10.26 -0.32
CA ARG A 51 7.68 9.66 0.95
C ARG A 51 8.26 10.73 1.89
N ASN A 52 7.88 10.70 3.17
CA ASN A 52 8.46 11.56 4.20
C ASN A 52 8.62 10.76 5.49
N GLY A 53 9.82 10.20 5.71
CA GLY A 53 10.11 9.33 6.85
C GLY A 53 9.14 8.14 6.93
N SER A 54 8.43 8.04 8.06
CA SER A 54 7.44 6.99 8.33
C SER A 54 6.07 7.24 7.67
N TRP A 55 5.95 8.23 6.79
CA TRP A 55 4.71 8.60 6.12
C TRP A 55 4.79 8.39 4.61
N GLN A 56 3.71 7.85 4.04
CA GLN A 56 3.53 7.64 2.62
C GLN A 56 2.34 8.46 2.12
N TYR A 57 2.55 9.26 1.08
CA TYR A 57 1.44 9.89 0.38
C TYR A 57 0.78 8.84 -0.52
N VAL A 58 -0.54 8.75 -0.48
CA VAL A 58 -1.33 7.79 -1.24
C VAL A 58 -2.52 8.47 -1.91
N THR A 59 -2.86 7.98 -3.11
CA THR A 59 -4.10 8.34 -3.82
C THR A 59 -4.98 7.11 -3.90
N PHE A 60 -6.25 7.22 -3.51
CA PHE A 60 -7.17 6.09 -3.42
C PHE A 60 -7.93 5.89 -4.73
N TYR A 61 -8.01 4.65 -5.21
CA TYR A 61 -8.79 4.32 -6.40
C TYR A 61 -10.29 4.28 -6.13
N GLN A 62 -10.72 3.82 -4.94
CA GLN A 62 -12.12 3.65 -4.59
C GLN A 62 -12.41 4.00 -3.12
N ARG A 63 -13.40 4.90 -2.94
CA ARG A 63 -14.54 4.81 -1.99
C ARG A 63 -14.66 5.64 -0.71
N THR A 64 -13.64 6.12 -0.01
CA THR A 64 -13.91 6.81 1.27
C THR A 64 -14.33 8.28 1.11
N SER A 65 -15.63 8.46 0.85
CA SER A 65 -16.45 9.67 1.12
C SER A 65 -15.80 11.02 0.78
N GLY A 66 -15.16 11.11 -0.39
CA GLY A 66 -14.60 12.36 -0.94
C GLY A 66 -13.10 12.56 -0.70
N ILE A 67 -12.45 11.69 0.09
CA ILE A 67 -11.01 11.74 0.28
C ILE A 67 -10.33 11.05 -0.89
N ARG A 68 -9.65 11.83 -1.74
CA ARG A 68 -8.97 11.32 -2.94
C ARG A 68 -7.50 10.98 -2.68
N ALA A 69 -6.88 11.67 -1.73
CA ALA A 69 -5.48 11.48 -1.40
C ALA A 69 -5.14 11.97 0.02
N GLY A 70 -4.02 11.51 0.54
CA GLY A 70 -3.48 11.99 1.81
C GLY A 70 -2.28 11.18 2.26
N TRP A 71 -1.81 11.48 3.47
CA TRP A 71 -0.70 10.80 4.11
C TRP A 71 -1.19 9.69 5.04
N VAL A 72 -0.64 8.49 4.89
CA VAL A 72 -0.85 7.36 5.78
C VAL A 72 0.48 6.94 6.40
N ALA A 73 0.42 6.26 7.54
CA ALA A 73 1.61 5.65 8.10
C ALA A 73 2.08 4.53 7.15
N ALA A 74 3.34 4.63 6.74
CA ALA A 74 3.95 3.80 5.72
C ALA A 74 3.88 2.30 5.96
N GLN A 75 3.94 1.90 7.23
CA GLN A 75 3.90 0.50 7.64
C GLN A 75 2.59 -0.20 7.27
N TYR A 76 1.55 0.55 6.94
CA TYR A 76 0.27 0.01 6.48
C TYR A 76 0.12 0.02 4.97
N VAL A 77 1.19 0.28 4.22
CA VAL A 77 1.18 0.24 2.75
C VAL A 77 1.99 -0.96 2.32
N GLU A 78 1.33 -1.92 1.69
CA GLU A 78 1.95 -3.15 1.22
C GLU A 78 1.83 -3.28 -0.29
N PHE A 79 2.66 -4.16 -0.84
CA PHE A 79 2.69 -4.50 -2.24
C PHE A 79 2.12 -5.91 -2.42
N HIS A 80 1.15 -6.04 -3.32
CA HIS A 80 0.59 -7.32 -3.71
C HIS A 80 1.00 -7.66 -5.14
N GLN A 81 1.62 -8.82 -5.31
CA GLN A 81 1.89 -9.44 -6.59
C GLN A 81 1.05 -10.71 -6.70
N PRO A 82 -0.04 -10.72 -7.49
CA PRO A 82 -0.88 -11.90 -7.65
C PRO A 82 -0.11 -13.02 -8.35
N THR A 83 -0.01 -14.17 -7.70
CA THR A 83 0.63 -15.37 -8.26
C THR A 83 -0.40 -16.48 -8.44
N CYS A 84 -0.37 -17.17 -9.58
CA CYS A 84 -1.10 -18.43 -9.73
C CYS A 84 -0.32 -19.62 -9.17
N PRO A 85 -1.03 -20.69 -8.75
CA PRO A 85 -0.45 -22.02 -8.55
C PRO A 85 0.26 -22.55 -9.81
#